data_AF-A0AAQ1MFD8-F1
#
_entry.id   AF-A0AAQ1MFD8-F1
#
_cell.length_a   1.000
_cell.length_b   1.000
_cell.length_c   1.000
_cell.angle_alpha   90.00
_cell.angle_beta   90.00
_cell.angle_gamma   90.00
#
_symmetry.space_group_name_H-M   'P 1'
#
loop_
_entity.id
_entity.type
_entity.pdbx_description
1 polymer ?
#
loop_
_entity_poly.entity_id
_entity_poly.type
_entity_poly.pdbx_seq_one_letter_code
_entity_poly.pdbx_strand_id
1 'polypeptide(L)'
;MGAKAKIELDLSAIRGMEQQVVEVAEETMEVLHQDLVASAVMPYDQGDMQNNETFVVAAAEGDEARATLVTGSPQARRLYYHPEYNFQTVNNANAGAEWLEAYISGDKTGLAPETFAKLLKERLGNA
;
A
#
# COMPACT_ATOMS: atom_id res chain seq x y z
N MET A 1 -47.32 19.82 10.87
CA MET A 1 -46.34 19.86 11.98
C MET A 1 -45.13 19.05 11.56
N GLY A 2 -43.95 19.67 11.45
CA GLY A 2 -42.70 18.95 11.14
C GLY A 2 -41.97 18.63 12.43
N ALA A 3 -41.60 17.37 12.63
CA ALA A 3 -40.75 16.98 13.75
C ALA A 3 -39.35 17.58 13.58
N LYS A 4 -38.81 18.19 14.64
CA LYS A 4 -37.41 18.63 14.69
C LYS A 4 -36.60 17.56 15.43
N ALA A 5 -35.59 17.01 14.76
CA ALA A 5 -34.57 16.18 15.39
C ALA A 5 -33.33 17.04 15.67
N LYS A 6 -32.71 16.86 16.83
CA LYS A 6 -31.40 17.43 17.19
C LYS A 6 -30.38 16.28 17.17
N ILE A 7 -29.34 16.41 16.36
CA ILE A 7 -28.23 15.46 16.28
C ILE A 7 -27.03 16.09 17.01
N GLU A 8 -26.43 15.33 17.92
CA GLU A 8 -25.18 15.70 18.60
C GLU A 8 -24.10 14.72 18.17
N LEU A 9 -22.98 15.23 17.66
CA LEU A 9 -21.85 14.44 17.16
C LEU A 9 -20.70 14.50 18.15
N ASP A 10 -20.08 13.35 18.42
CA ASP A 10 -18.81 13.28 19.13
C ASP A 10 -17.65 13.47 18.14
N LEU A 11 -17.21 14.72 18.00
CA LEU A 11 -16.13 15.07 17.08
C LEU A 11 -14.78 14.47 17.48
N SER A 12 -14.57 14.16 18.76
CA SER A 12 -13.33 13.53 19.22
C SER A 12 -13.28 12.06 18.80
N ALA A 13 -14.40 11.35 18.98
CA ALA A 13 -14.53 9.98 18.51
C ALA A 13 -14.38 9.89 16.98
N ILE A 14 -14.97 10.83 16.23
CA ILE A 14 -14.83 10.91 14.77
C ILE A 14 -13.37 11.06 14.35
N ARG A 15 -12.63 12.02 14.93
CA ARG A 15 -11.20 12.20 14.63
C ARG A 15 -10.36 10.97 14.98
N GLY A 16 -10.70 10.29 16.06
CA GLY A 16 -10.04 9.04 16.44
C GLY A 16 -10.25 7.95 15.37
N MET A 17 -11.47 7.81 14.87
CA MET A 17 -11.76 6.88 13.77
C MET A 17 -11.04 7.28 12.47
N GLU A 18 -11.03 8.57 12.11
CA GLU A 18 -10.30 9.07 10.92
C GLU A 18 -8.81 8.71 10.97
N GLN A 19 -8.17 8.88 12.13
CA GLN A 19 -6.77 8.48 12.31
C GLN A 19 -6.58 6.97 12.19
N GLN A 20 -7.47 6.17 12.76
CA GLN A 20 -7.43 4.71 12.61
C GLN A 20 -7.55 4.27 11.14
N VAL A 21 -8.32 4.99 10.31
CA VAL A 21 -8.40 4.71 8.87
C VAL A 21 -7.04 4.92 8.19
N VAL A 22 -6.30 5.96 8.55
CA VAL A 22 -4.94 6.21 8.02
C VAL A 22 -3.98 5.10 8.41
N GLU A 23 -3.98 4.70 9.68
CA GLU A 23 -3.15 3.59 10.18
C GLU A 23 -3.46 2.26 9.48
N VAL A 24 -4.75 1.97 9.25
CA VAL A 24 -5.17 0.76 8.52
C VAL A 24 -4.75 0.82 7.05
N ALA A 25 -4.79 2.00 6.42
CA ALA A 25 -4.29 2.16 5.05
C ALA A 25 -2.78 1.92 4.96
N GLU A 26 -2.02 2.41 5.94
CA GLU A 26 -0.57 2.17 6.06
C GLU A 26 -0.27 0.67 6.21
N GLU A 27 -0.90 0.01 7.19
CA GLU A 27 -0.74 -1.43 7.43
C GLU A 27 -1.10 -2.28 6.20
N THR A 28 -2.15 -1.89 5.48
CA THR A 28 -2.55 -2.54 4.22
C THR A 28 -1.42 -2.46 3.19
N MET A 29 -0.82 -1.29 3.03
CA MET A 29 0.24 -1.09 2.05
C MET A 29 1.54 -1.80 2.47
N GLU A 30 1.79 -1.94 3.77
CA GLU A 30 2.91 -2.75 4.28
C GLU A 30 2.73 -4.25 4.00
N VAL A 31 1.50 -4.77 4.10
CA VAL A 31 1.20 -6.15 3.67
C VAL A 31 1.48 -6.34 2.18
N LEU A 32 1.10 -5.37 1.35
CA LEU A 32 1.40 -5.38 -0.08
C LEU A 32 2.92 -5.33 -0.33
N HIS A 33 3.65 -4.48 0.39
CA HIS A 33 5.11 -4.37 0.30
C HIS A 33 5.79 -5.70 0.64
N GLN A 34 5.36 -6.37 1.71
CA GLN A 34 5.90 -7.68 2.10
C GLN A 34 5.63 -8.75 1.03
N ASP A 35 4.43 -8.77 0.45
CA ASP A 35 4.10 -9.69 -0.64
C ASP A 35 4.92 -9.39 -1.90
N LEU A 36 5.19 -8.12 -2.21
CA LEU A 36 6.07 -7.71 -3.31
C LEU A 36 7.49 -8.27 -3.11
N VAL A 37 8.06 -8.09 -1.92
CA VAL A 37 9.39 -8.64 -1.57
C VAL A 37 9.39 -10.17 -1.69
N ALA A 38 8.37 -10.82 -1.14
CA ALA A 38 8.25 -12.29 -1.16
C ALA A 38 8.11 -12.86 -2.58
N SER A 39 7.51 -12.10 -3.51
CA SER A 39 7.35 -12.52 -4.90
C SER A 39 8.66 -12.55 -5.69
N ALA A 40 9.72 -11.92 -5.17
CA ALA A 40 11.05 -11.89 -5.77
C ALA A 40 11.06 -11.38 -7.23
N VAL A 41 10.17 -10.43 -7.56
CA VAL A 41 10.02 -9.85 -8.90
C VAL A 41 10.79 -8.53 -9.08
N MET A 42 11.20 -7.88 -7.99
CA MET A 42 11.98 -6.64 -8.07
C MET A 42 13.42 -6.91 -8.55
N PRO A 43 14.00 -6.03 -9.38
CA PRO A 43 15.43 -6.08 -9.69
C PRO A 43 16.28 -6.02 -8.42
N TYR A 44 17.20 -6.98 -8.27
CA TYR A 44 17.98 -7.14 -7.04
C TYR A 44 19.46 -7.39 -7.34
N ASP A 45 20.30 -6.41 -7.01
CA ASP A 45 21.76 -6.56 -6.99
C ASP A 45 22.27 -6.66 -5.55
N GLN A 46 22.52 -5.53 -4.90
CA GLN A 46 22.88 -5.46 -3.46
C GLN A 46 21.65 -5.32 -2.54
N GLY A 47 20.46 -5.14 -3.11
CA GLY A 47 19.20 -5.06 -2.38
C GLY A 47 18.74 -3.65 -1.98
N ASP A 48 19.55 -2.62 -2.18
CA ASP A 48 19.24 -1.25 -1.75
C ASP A 48 17.89 -0.73 -2.31
N MET A 49 17.64 -0.97 -3.61
CA MET A 49 16.38 -0.55 -4.25
C MET A 49 15.14 -1.16 -3.60
N GLN A 50 15.20 -2.44 -3.25
CA GLN A 50 14.09 -3.18 -2.65
C GLN A 50 13.96 -2.88 -1.16
N ASN A 51 15.08 -2.87 -0.42
CA ASN A 51 15.06 -2.91 1.03
C ASN A 51 15.05 -1.52 1.68
N ASN A 52 15.61 -0.50 1.02
CA ASN A 52 15.74 0.85 1.58
C ASN A 52 14.98 1.90 0.76
N GLU A 53 14.99 1.75 -0.56
CA GLU A 53 14.38 2.71 -1.48
C GLU A 53 12.96 2.32 -1.91
N THR A 54 12.42 1.20 -1.41
CA THR A 54 11.00 0.86 -1.57
C THR A 54 10.33 0.87 -0.20
N PHE A 55 9.39 1.78 0.01
CA PHE A 55 8.80 2.04 1.32
C PHE A 55 7.37 2.59 1.22
N VAL A 56 6.62 2.44 2.31
CA VAL A 56 5.26 2.96 2.42
C VAL A 56 5.28 4.38 2.97
N VAL A 57 4.40 5.22 2.43
CA VAL A 57 4.06 6.54 2.99
C VAL A 57 2.55 6.62 3.15
N ALA A 58 2.08 6.96 4.34
CA ALA A 58 0.66 7.16 4.61
C ALA A 58 0.38 8.52 5.27
N ALA A 59 -0.73 9.14 4.88
CA ALA A 59 -1.20 10.41 5.44
C ALA A 59 -2.70 10.61 5.20
N ALA A 60 -3.30 11.48 6.00
CA ALA A 60 -4.59 12.08 5.64
C ALA A 60 -4.37 13.16 4.56
N GLU A 61 -5.10 13.07 3.46
CA GLU A 61 -5.15 14.07 2.39
C GLU A 61 -6.58 14.61 2.29
N GLY A 62 -6.89 15.66 3.06
CA GLY A 62 -8.25 16.18 3.17
C GLY A 62 -9.17 15.20 3.89
N ASP A 63 -10.24 14.79 3.23
CA ASP A 63 -11.22 13.82 3.77
C ASP A 63 -10.87 12.36 3.41
N GLU A 64 -9.69 12.13 2.81
CA GLU A 64 -9.22 10.81 2.39
C GLU A 64 -8.00 10.35 3.19
N ALA A 65 -7.96 9.05 3.51
CA ALA A 65 -6.74 8.39 3.95
C ALA A 65 -6.00 7.85 2.73
N ARG A 66 -4.72 8.21 2.58
CA ARG A 66 -3.90 7.77 1.46
C ARG A 66 -2.65 7.06 1.96
N ALA A 67 -2.42 5.84 1.45
CA ALA A 67 -1.16 5.14 1.58
C ALA A 67 -0.58 4.86 0.19
N THR A 68 0.73 5.00 0.03
CA THR A 68 1.45 4.84 -1.25
C THR A 68 2.71 4.00 -1.03
N LEU A 69 2.91 2.97 -1.85
CA LEU A 69 4.19 2.29 -1.96
C LEU A 69 5.08 3.03 -2.97
N VAL A 70 6.22 3.51 -2.53
CA VAL A 70 7.14 4.36 -3.32
C VAL A 70 8.43 3.62 -3.55
N THR A 71 8.90 3.52 -4.80
CA THR A 71 10.28 3.16 -5.11
C THR A 71 11.07 4.42 -5.50
N GLY A 72 11.83 4.98 -4.55
CA GLY A 72 12.54 6.26 -4.63
C GLY A 72 13.87 6.23 -5.40
N SER A 73 14.42 5.05 -5.66
CA SER A 73 15.75 4.95 -6.26
C SER A 73 15.82 5.59 -7.67
N PRO A 74 16.91 6.31 -8.02
CA PRO A 74 17.03 6.99 -9.32
C PRO A 74 16.85 6.06 -10.53
N GLN A 75 17.28 4.81 -10.40
CA GLN A 75 17.20 3.80 -11.44
C GLN A 75 15.79 3.22 -11.63
N ALA A 76 14.86 3.38 -10.66
CA ALA A 76 13.56 2.73 -10.68
C ALA A 76 12.80 2.98 -11.99
N ARG A 77 12.72 4.24 -12.43
CA ARG A 77 12.05 4.60 -13.69
C ARG A 77 12.67 3.90 -14.91
N ARG A 78 14.00 3.76 -14.95
CA ARG A 78 14.70 3.11 -16.06
C ARG A 78 14.51 1.59 -16.04
N LEU A 79 14.34 0.98 -14.88
CA LEU A 79 14.15 -0.47 -14.79
C LEU A 79 12.67 -0.85 -14.98
N TYR A 80 11.76 -0.07 -14.41
CA TYR A 80 10.34 -0.40 -14.36
C TYR A 80 9.67 -0.41 -15.74
N TYR A 81 10.02 0.51 -16.64
CA TYR A 81 9.39 0.65 -17.97
C TYR A 81 10.19 -0.01 -19.11
N HIS A 82 11.16 -0.87 -18.79
CA HIS A 82 12.04 -1.50 -19.77
C HIS A 82 12.05 -3.03 -19.62
N PRO A 83 10.94 -3.71 -19.95
CA PRO A 83 10.83 -5.17 -19.89
C PRO A 83 11.78 -5.91 -20.83
N GLU A 84 12.36 -5.23 -21.83
CA GLU A 84 13.32 -5.79 -22.77
C GLU A 84 14.72 -6.05 -22.17
N TYR A 85 14.99 -5.57 -20.96
CA TYR A 85 16.29 -5.77 -20.31
C TYR A 85 16.48 -7.20 -19.80
N ASN A 86 17.75 -7.63 -19.78
CA ASN A 86 18.14 -8.90 -19.17
C ASN A 86 18.45 -8.68 -17.68
N PHE A 87 17.46 -8.93 -16.82
CA PHE A 87 17.58 -8.77 -15.38
C PHE A 87 18.40 -9.92 -14.77
N GLN A 88 19.24 -9.63 -13.77
CA GLN A 88 19.91 -10.68 -13.02
C GLN A 88 18.93 -11.34 -12.05
N THR A 89 18.97 -12.67 -11.94
CA THR A 89 17.97 -13.45 -11.19
C THR A 89 18.58 -14.28 -10.05
N VAL A 90 19.83 -14.00 -9.66
CA VAL A 90 20.52 -14.80 -8.62
C VAL A 90 19.86 -14.59 -7.26
N ASN A 91 19.56 -13.33 -6.92
CA ASN A 91 18.99 -12.97 -5.62
C ASN A 91 17.46 -12.95 -5.62
N ASN A 92 16.86 -12.52 -6.75
CA ASN A 92 15.43 -12.53 -6.98
C ASN A 92 15.12 -13.33 -8.25
N ALA A 93 14.61 -14.54 -8.08
CA ALA A 93 14.46 -15.49 -9.19
C ALA A 93 13.48 -15.03 -10.29
N ASN A 94 12.55 -14.13 -9.95
CA ASN A 94 11.54 -13.61 -10.87
C ASN A 94 11.81 -12.14 -11.26
N ALA A 95 13.03 -11.63 -11.04
CA ALA A 95 13.37 -10.24 -11.26
C ALA A 95 13.02 -9.77 -12.68
N GLY A 96 12.28 -8.66 -12.78
CA GLY A 96 11.82 -8.09 -14.04
C GLY A 96 11.47 -6.62 -13.94
N ALA A 97 11.00 -6.07 -15.06
CA ALA A 97 10.34 -4.77 -15.11
C ALA A 97 8.92 -4.86 -14.52
N GLU A 98 8.21 -3.73 -14.46
CA GLU A 98 6.77 -3.68 -14.12
C GLU A 98 6.40 -4.45 -12.85
N TRP A 99 7.28 -4.47 -11.83
CA TRP A 99 7.15 -5.31 -10.64
C TRP A 99 5.89 -5.04 -9.78
N LEU A 100 5.13 -3.99 -10.07
CA LEU A 100 3.86 -3.68 -9.41
C LEU A 100 2.62 -4.11 -10.21
N GLU A 101 2.77 -4.58 -11.45
CA GLU A 101 1.64 -4.79 -12.37
C GLU A 101 0.66 -5.85 -11.87
N ALA A 102 1.16 -6.88 -11.16
CA ALA A 102 0.32 -7.88 -10.51
C ALA A 102 -0.74 -7.26 -9.57
N TYR A 103 -0.39 -6.16 -8.89
CA TYR A 103 -1.25 -5.45 -7.94
C TYR A 103 -2.14 -4.38 -8.59
N ILE A 104 -1.74 -3.90 -9.77
CA ILE A 104 -2.43 -2.80 -10.48
C ILE A 104 -3.48 -3.35 -11.45
N SER A 105 -3.12 -4.36 -12.24
CA SER A 105 -3.98 -4.93 -13.28
C SER A 105 -3.96 -6.46 -13.38
N GLY A 106 -3.09 -7.12 -12.60
CA GLY A 106 -2.92 -8.56 -12.62
C GLY A 106 -3.80 -9.33 -11.65
N ASP A 107 -3.27 -10.45 -11.16
CA ASP A 107 -3.98 -11.42 -10.30
C ASP A 107 -4.02 -11.03 -8.82
N LYS A 108 -3.23 -10.03 -8.40
CA LYS A 108 -3.14 -9.56 -7.01
C LYS A 108 -3.89 -8.26 -6.73
N THR A 109 -4.73 -7.78 -7.65
CA THR A 109 -5.53 -6.55 -7.47
C THR A 109 -6.47 -6.60 -6.26
N GLY A 110 -6.82 -7.81 -5.79
CA GLY A 110 -7.62 -8.01 -4.59
C GLY A 110 -6.87 -7.78 -3.27
N LEU A 111 -5.53 -7.85 -3.25
CA LEU A 111 -4.76 -7.87 -2.01
C LEU A 111 -5.00 -6.64 -1.14
N ALA A 112 -4.88 -5.44 -1.71
CA ALA A 112 -5.07 -4.19 -0.99
C ALA A 112 -6.53 -4.00 -0.48
N PRO A 113 -7.57 -4.06 -1.32
CA PRO A 113 -8.95 -3.83 -0.85
C PRO A 113 -9.42 -4.89 0.16
N GLU A 114 -9.04 -6.15 -0.01
CA GLU A 114 -9.43 -7.23 0.92
C GLU A 114 -8.73 -7.08 2.28
N THR A 115 -7.42 -6.77 2.27
CA THR A 115 -6.64 -6.54 3.49
C THR A 115 -7.17 -5.33 4.25
N PHE A 116 -7.43 -4.23 3.54
CA PHE A 116 -8.00 -3.02 4.13
C PHE A 116 -9.35 -3.29 4.79
N ALA A 117 -10.27 -3.94 4.09
CA ALA A 117 -11.59 -4.26 4.63
C ALA A 117 -11.52 -5.15 5.88
N LYS A 118 -10.61 -6.13 5.88
CA LYS A 118 -10.36 -7.00 7.04
C LYS A 118 -9.82 -6.20 8.23
N LEU A 119 -8.73 -5.47 8.04
CA LEU A 119 -8.07 -4.70 9.11
C LEU A 119 -8.98 -3.60 9.67
N LEU A 120 -9.74 -2.91 8.81
CA LEU A 120 -10.68 -1.87 9.24
C LEU A 120 -11.79 -2.47 10.10
N LYS A 121 -12.34 -3.62 9.70
CA LYS A 121 -13.35 -4.33 10.50
C LYS A 121 -12.80 -4.78 11.85
N GLU A 122 -11.56 -5.27 11.89
CA GLU A 122 -10.91 -5.65 13.15
C GLU A 122 -10.63 -4.43 14.03
N ARG A 123 -10.22 -3.30 13.46
CA ARG A 123 -9.93 -2.07 14.21
C ARG A 123 -11.20 -1.44 14.80
N LEU A 124 -12.25 -1.29 13.98
CA LEU A 124 -13.49 -0.62 14.37
C LEU A 124 -14.49 -1.56 15.08
N GLY A 125 -14.46 -2.85 14.80
CA GLY A 125 -15.31 -3.84 15.46
C GLY A 125 -14.86 -4.18 16.89
N ASN A 126 -13.63 -3.81 17.25
CA ASN A 126 -13.08 -3.92 18.59
C ASN A 126 -13.06 -2.58 19.35
N ALA A 127 -13.60 -1.51 18.75
CA ALA A 127 -13.67 -0.16 19.34
C ALA A 127 -14.93 0.04 20.20
#